data_AF-A0A9P9G2P4-F1
#
_entry.id   AF-A0A9P9G2P4-F1
#
_cell.length_a   1.000
_cell.length_b   1.000
_cell.length_c   1.000
_cell.angle_alpha   90.00
_cell.angle_beta   90.00
_cell.angle_gamma   90.00
#
_symmetry.space_group_name_H-M   'P 1'
#
loop_
_entity.id
_entity.type
_entity.pdbx_description
1 polymer ?
#
loop_
_entity_poly.entity_id
_entity_poly.type
_entity_poly.pdbx_seq_one_letter_code
_entity_poly.pdbx_strand_id
1 'polypeptide(L)'
;TPIQPTETTEVLTGTPNTPQELTSVAKQATGNAEETQTSGKGFTTLTSPSSSATGESIQLDLDDATLGENADITTIDGEIAILLTAPANGNASFTLDITKPLDIEPGGPIRLMASIRVENIDTPDRRLRFASRGERKASRFEMLMDDSSIYNEELVTTHGEFEEVLSDKTKASKKQKVKMLQEASDQLVGVTVKDVRIMDASR
;
A
#
# COMPACT_ATOMS: atom_id res chain seq x y z
N THR A 1 18.23 0.74 54.07
CA THR A 1 18.43 -0.65 54.58
C THR A 1 18.18 -0.66 56.07
N PRO A 2 17.85 -1.80 56.71
CA PRO A 2 17.31 -3.07 56.18
C PRO A 2 16.16 -3.62 57.06
N ILE A 3 15.46 -4.68 56.62
CA ILE A 3 15.37 -5.98 57.35
C ILE A 3 14.45 -6.96 56.59
N GLN A 4 15.07 -8.06 56.17
CA GLN A 4 14.44 -9.37 55.96
C GLN A 4 14.65 -10.18 57.26
N PRO A 5 13.73 -11.13 57.57
CA PRO A 5 14.15 -12.54 57.78
C PRO A 5 13.19 -13.50 57.03
N THR A 6 13.64 -14.49 56.26
CA THR A 6 14.26 -15.81 56.58
C THR A 6 13.24 -16.93 56.90
N GLU A 7 13.17 -17.86 55.94
CA GLU A 7 12.95 -19.33 55.98
C GLU A 7 11.83 -19.99 56.80
N THR A 8 11.07 -20.87 56.13
CA THR A 8 10.96 -22.30 56.52
C THR A 8 10.70 -23.16 55.28
N THR A 9 11.55 -24.17 55.15
CA THR A 9 11.59 -25.26 54.18
C THR A 9 10.75 -26.43 54.68
N GLU A 10 9.98 -27.10 53.81
CA GLU A 10 9.83 -28.57 53.84
C GLU A 10 9.85 -29.13 52.41
N VAL A 11 10.67 -30.18 52.24
CA VAL A 11 11.05 -30.89 51.02
C VAL A 11 10.37 -32.26 51.01
N LEU A 12 10.39 -32.91 49.83
CA LEU A 12 10.34 -34.36 49.52
C LEU A 12 9.00 -34.78 48.89
N THR A 13 8.92 -35.46 47.73
CA THR A 13 9.90 -36.29 46.99
C THR A 13 9.32 -36.75 45.64
N GLY A 14 10.17 -36.94 44.61
CA GLY A 14 10.02 -38.05 43.64
C GLY A 14 9.90 -37.74 42.14
N THR A 15 11.02 -37.68 41.41
CA THR A 15 11.18 -38.00 39.96
C THR A 15 11.76 -39.43 39.82
N PRO A 16 12.09 -39.99 38.63
CA PRO A 16 11.71 -39.75 37.22
C PRO A 16 11.29 -41.07 36.49
N ASN A 17 10.97 -41.03 35.18
CA ASN A 17 11.61 -41.90 34.16
C ASN A 17 10.95 -41.79 32.77
N THR A 18 11.77 -41.41 31.77
CA THR A 18 11.58 -41.65 30.33
C THR A 18 12.04 -43.08 30.00
N PRO A 19 11.53 -43.72 28.93
CA PRO A 19 12.41 -43.99 27.78
C PRO A 19 11.76 -43.80 26.39
N GLN A 20 12.63 -43.58 25.41
CA GLN A 20 12.38 -43.54 23.95
C GLN A 20 11.91 -44.89 23.39
N GLU A 21 11.12 -44.87 22.31
CA GLU A 21 11.21 -45.87 21.24
C GLU A 21 10.87 -45.27 19.86
N LEU A 22 11.75 -45.54 18.89
CA LEU A 22 11.67 -45.26 17.46
C LEU A 22 10.87 -46.35 16.75
N THR A 23 10.01 -46.01 15.77
CA THR A 23 9.80 -46.89 14.62
C THR A 23 9.29 -46.12 13.40
N SER A 24 10.09 -46.21 12.33
CA SER A 24 9.80 -45.80 10.96
C SER A 24 8.62 -46.57 10.35
N VAL A 25 7.93 -45.98 9.36
CA VAL A 25 7.86 -46.49 7.97
C VAL A 25 6.98 -45.58 7.12
N ALA A 26 7.55 -45.17 5.99
CA ALA A 26 6.94 -44.43 4.90
C ALA A 26 5.83 -45.23 4.19
N LYS A 27 4.89 -44.51 3.56
CA LYS A 27 4.36 -44.85 2.22
C LYS A 27 3.63 -43.66 1.59
N GLN A 28 4.30 -43.11 0.59
CA GLN A 28 3.77 -42.24 -0.45
C GLN A 28 2.87 -43.08 -1.37
N ALA A 29 1.68 -42.58 -1.72
CA ALA A 29 0.97 -43.00 -2.92
C ALA A 29 0.06 -41.86 -3.43
N THR A 30 0.48 -41.31 -4.55
CA THR A 30 -0.23 -40.44 -5.48
C THR A 30 -1.56 -41.06 -5.94
N GLY A 31 -2.59 -40.23 -6.11
CA GLY A 31 -3.84 -40.61 -6.77
C GLY A 31 -4.65 -39.39 -7.17
N ASN A 32 -4.35 -38.82 -8.35
CA ASN A 32 -5.26 -37.91 -9.04
C ASN A 32 -6.47 -38.72 -9.53
N ALA A 33 -7.68 -38.19 -9.34
CA ALA A 33 -8.85 -38.57 -10.13
C ALA A 33 -9.76 -37.34 -10.35
N GLU A 34 -10.16 -37.24 -11.61
CA GLU A 34 -10.90 -36.23 -12.37
C GLU A 34 -12.29 -35.86 -11.83
N GLU A 35 -12.54 -34.55 -11.86
CA GLU A 35 -13.74 -33.80 -12.30
C GLU A 35 -15.14 -34.46 -12.30
N THR A 36 -16.11 -33.78 -11.67
CA THR A 36 -17.50 -33.68 -12.17
C THR A 36 -18.15 -32.37 -11.65
N GLN A 37 -18.60 -31.51 -12.58
CA GLN A 37 -19.45 -30.32 -12.35
C GLN A 37 -20.85 -30.76 -11.85
N THR A 38 -21.64 -30.04 -11.06
CA THR A 38 -22.33 -28.78 -11.38
C THR A 38 -23.20 -28.31 -10.19
N SER A 39 -23.48 -27.01 -10.15
CA SER A 39 -24.64 -26.32 -9.54
C SER A 39 -24.63 -25.99 -8.04
N GLY A 40 -24.52 -24.69 -7.76
CA GLY A 40 -25.00 -24.10 -6.51
C GLY A 40 -24.55 -22.64 -6.36
N LYS A 41 -25.49 -21.70 -6.43
CA LYS A 41 -25.30 -20.28 -6.10
C LYS A 41 -24.52 -20.14 -4.78
N GLY A 42 -23.34 -19.53 -4.84
CA GLY A 42 -22.58 -19.13 -3.67
C GLY A 42 -21.69 -17.97 -4.04
N PHE A 43 -22.00 -16.79 -3.49
CA PHE A 43 -21.08 -15.68 -3.43
C PHE A 43 -19.85 -16.14 -2.65
N THR A 44 -18.75 -16.44 -3.35
CA THR A 44 -17.46 -16.73 -2.72
C THR A 44 -16.69 -15.43 -2.61
N THR A 45 -16.76 -14.80 -1.44
CA THR A 45 -15.79 -13.78 -1.04
C THR A 45 -14.43 -14.45 -0.99
N LEU A 46 -13.60 -14.25 -2.02
CA LEU A 46 -12.18 -14.55 -1.92
C LEU A 46 -11.55 -13.47 -1.04
N THR A 47 -11.34 -13.80 0.23
CA THR A 47 -10.44 -13.05 1.10
C THR A 47 -9.03 -13.29 0.59
N SER A 48 -8.54 -12.40 -0.28
CA SER A 48 -7.12 -12.35 -0.61
C SER A 48 -6.34 -11.95 0.66
N PRO A 49 -5.24 -12.63 0.99
CA PRO A 49 -4.38 -12.18 2.07
C PRO A 49 -3.73 -10.87 1.63
N SER A 50 -4.15 -9.75 2.23
CA SER A 50 -3.41 -8.49 2.13
C SER A 50 -2.00 -8.75 2.62
N SER A 51 -1.02 -8.66 1.73
CA SER A 51 0.39 -8.84 2.04
C SER A 51 0.82 -7.75 3.03
N SER A 52 0.77 -8.10 4.31
CA SER A 52 1.26 -7.29 5.42
C SER A 52 2.78 -7.27 5.33
N ALA A 53 3.33 -6.17 4.83
CA ALA A 53 4.74 -5.86 5.01
C ALA A 53 5.00 -5.71 6.52
N THR A 54 5.88 -6.57 7.02
CA THR A 54 6.30 -6.66 8.42
C THR A 54 7.03 -5.38 8.83
N GLY A 55 6.28 -4.42 9.37
CA GLY A 55 6.73 -3.14 9.92
C GLY A 55 5.50 -2.29 10.21
N GLU A 56 5.46 -1.56 11.32
CA GLU A 56 4.37 -0.65 11.70
C GLU A 56 4.02 0.29 10.54
N SER A 57 3.06 -0.12 9.73
CA SER A 57 2.58 0.63 8.59
C SER A 57 1.07 0.63 8.63
N ILE A 58 0.50 1.79 8.39
CA ILE A 58 -0.93 2.03 8.45
C ILE A 58 -1.41 2.20 7.02
N GLN A 59 -2.20 1.22 6.57
CA GLN A 59 -2.84 1.28 5.26
C GLN A 59 -4.01 2.25 5.31
N LEU A 60 -4.04 3.17 4.34
CA LEU A 60 -5.12 4.13 4.16
C LEU A 60 -6.21 3.50 3.30
N ASP A 61 -7.46 3.73 3.68
CA ASP A 61 -8.61 3.26 2.92
C ASP A 61 -8.90 4.26 1.79
N LEU A 62 -8.84 3.80 0.54
CA LEU A 62 -9.09 4.65 -0.62
C LEU A 62 -10.58 4.91 -0.86
N ASP A 63 -11.47 4.14 -0.24
CA ASP A 63 -12.92 4.40 -0.28
C ASP A 63 -13.30 5.68 0.50
N ASP A 64 -12.50 6.01 1.53
CA ASP A 64 -12.65 7.23 2.34
C ASP A 64 -12.08 8.49 1.62
N ALA A 65 -11.59 8.36 0.38
CA ALA A 65 -10.99 9.46 -0.35
C ALA A 65 -12.04 10.51 -0.78
N THR A 66 -11.69 11.78 -0.56
CA THR A 66 -12.37 12.90 -1.22
C THR A 66 -11.74 13.13 -2.58
N LEU A 67 -12.46 12.76 -3.64
CA LEU A 67 -12.02 12.97 -5.02
C LEU A 67 -12.09 14.44 -5.39
N GLY A 68 -11.01 14.95 -6.00
CA GLY A 68 -10.97 16.24 -6.65
C GLY A 68 -11.39 16.15 -8.12
N GLU A 69 -11.17 17.22 -8.87
CA GLU A 69 -11.42 17.21 -10.31
C GLU A 69 -10.56 16.16 -11.02
N ASN A 70 -11.11 15.54 -12.07
CA ASN A 70 -10.42 14.59 -12.93
C ASN A 70 -9.86 13.36 -12.19
N ALA A 71 -10.47 13.00 -11.07
CA ALA A 71 -10.16 11.82 -10.27
C ALA A 71 -11.38 10.90 -10.19
N ASP A 72 -11.19 9.60 -10.42
CA ASP A 72 -12.23 8.59 -10.38
C ASP A 72 -11.81 7.39 -9.53
N ILE A 73 -12.74 6.80 -8.78
CA ILE A 73 -12.53 5.51 -8.13
C ILE A 73 -12.62 4.41 -9.19
N THR A 74 -11.68 3.48 -9.15
CA THR A 74 -11.62 2.29 -9.99
C THR A 74 -11.27 1.07 -9.15
N THR A 75 -11.23 -0.10 -9.78
CA THR A 75 -10.88 -1.36 -9.12
C THR A 75 -9.86 -2.11 -9.97
N ILE A 76 -8.75 -2.49 -9.36
CA ILE A 76 -7.67 -3.28 -9.98
C ILE A 76 -7.50 -4.54 -9.17
N ASP A 77 -7.68 -5.71 -9.78
CA ASP A 77 -7.55 -7.02 -9.12
C ASP A 77 -8.43 -7.19 -7.86
N GLY A 78 -9.58 -6.49 -7.82
CA GLY A 78 -10.50 -6.50 -6.69
C GLY A 78 -10.16 -5.51 -5.56
N GLU A 79 -9.07 -4.75 -5.70
CA GLU A 79 -8.67 -3.69 -4.76
C GLU A 79 -9.10 -2.32 -5.30
N ILE A 80 -9.55 -1.44 -4.38
CA ILE A 80 -9.89 -0.06 -4.73
C ILE A 80 -8.60 0.68 -5.13
N ALA A 81 -8.69 1.42 -6.22
CA ALA A 81 -7.65 2.31 -6.71
C ALA A 81 -8.28 3.63 -7.15
N ILE A 82 -7.47 4.68 -7.26
CA ILE A 82 -7.91 5.99 -7.75
C ILE A 82 -7.16 6.30 -9.03
N LEU A 83 -7.92 6.61 -10.09
CA LEU A 83 -7.39 7.02 -11.38
C LEU A 83 -7.42 8.55 -11.47
N LEU A 84 -6.25 9.14 -11.66
CA LEU A 84 -6.05 10.56 -11.96
C LEU A 84 -5.87 10.73 -13.48
N THR A 85 -6.69 11.58 -14.08
CA THR A 85 -6.68 11.87 -15.53
C THR A 85 -6.66 13.36 -15.82
N ALA A 86 -5.60 14.03 -15.37
CA ALA A 86 -5.45 15.47 -15.59
C ALA A 86 -5.49 15.82 -17.10
N PRO A 87 -6.31 16.80 -17.52
CA PRO A 87 -6.29 17.30 -18.88
C PRO A 87 -4.98 18.04 -19.17
N ALA A 88 -4.68 18.28 -20.44
CA ALA A 88 -3.43 18.95 -20.82
C ALA A 88 -3.31 20.32 -20.16
N ASN A 89 -2.16 20.59 -19.53
CA ASN A 89 -1.91 21.79 -18.71
C ASN A 89 -2.89 21.98 -17.54
N GLY A 90 -3.51 20.90 -17.08
CA GLY A 90 -4.45 20.88 -15.95
C GLY A 90 -3.97 19.99 -14.80
N ASN A 91 -4.87 19.76 -13.84
CA ASN A 91 -4.57 18.96 -12.66
C ASN A 91 -5.65 17.90 -12.39
N ALA A 92 -5.25 16.88 -11.62
CA ALA A 92 -6.13 15.88 -11.06
C ALA A 92 -5.68 15.59 -9.64
N SER A 93 -6.60 15.41 -8.69
CA SER A 93 -6.19 15.14 -7.31
C SER A 93 -7.21 14.38 -6.51
N PHE A 94 -6.77 13.77 -5.42
CA PHE A 94 -7.64 13.28 -4.36
C PHE A 94 -7.00 13.55 -2.99
N THR A 95 -7.81 13.51 -1.95
CA THR A 95 -7.39 13.76 -0.57
C THR A 95 -7.90 12.67 0.36
N LEU A 96 -7.09 12.29 1.34
CA LEU A 96 -7.40 11.34 2.40
C LEU A 96 -7.18 12.00 3.76
N ASP A 97 -8.22 12.00 4.59
CA ASP A 97 -8.13 12.41 5.98
C ASP A 97 -7.75 11.20 6.84
N ILE A 98 -6.66 11.33 7.60
CA ILE A 98 -6.19 10.27 8.48
C ILE A 98 -6.92 10.42 9.82
N THR A 99 -8.02 9.69 9.94
CA THR A 99 -8.87 9.66 11.13
C THR A 99 -8.43 8.62 12.16
N LYS A 100 -7.72 7.58 11.71
CA LYS A 100 -7.21 6.51 12.58
C LYS A 100 -5.98 7.03 13.35
N PRO A 101 -5.89 6.77 14.66
CA PRO A 101 -4.70 7.13 15.43
C PRO A 101 -3.50 6.36 14.88
N LEU A 102 -2.43 7.07 14.59
CA LEU A 102 -1.14 6.46 14.28
C LEU A 102 -0.52 6.00 15.60
N ASP A 103 0.10 4.83 15.62
CA ASP A 103 0.90 4.36 16.76
C ASP A 103 2.27 5.08 16.84
N ILE A 104 2.27 6.35 16.42
CA ILE A 104 3.44 7.22 16.29
C ILE A 104 3.06 8.52 16.97
N GLU A 105 3.86 8.92 17.96
CA GLU A 105 3.62 10.18 18.66
C GLU A 105 3.66 11.36 17.69
N PRO A 106 2.80 12.38 17.88
CA PRO A 106 2.88 13.61 17.10
C PRO A 106 4.31 14.19 17.13
N GLY A 107 4.86 14.48 15.96
CA GLY A 107 6.25 14.91 15.76
C GLY A 107 7.21 13.77 15.38
N GLY A 108 6.78 12.51 15.52
CA GLY A 108 7.53 11.33 15.12
C GLY A 108 7.75 11.28 13.60
N PRO A 109 8.90 10.75 13.14
CA PRO A 109 9.24 10.69 11.73
C PRO A 109 8.43 9.62 11.00
N ILE A 110 7.83 9.98 9.87
CA ILE A 110 7.05 9.08 9.01
C ILE A 110 7.41 9.26 7.54
N ARG A 111 7.03 8.28 6.72
CA ARG A 111 7.02 8.35 5.26
C ARG A 111 5.68 7.89 4.70
N LEU A 112 5.32 8.38 3.54
CA LEU A 112 4.19 7.92 2.75
C LEU A 112 4.70 7.04 1.61
N MET A 113 4.09 5.87 1.45
CA MET A 113 4.33 4.97 0.34
C MET A 113 3.04 4.82 -0.46
N ALA A 114 3.14 4.79 -1.77
CA ALA A 114 2.02 4.49 -2.65
C ALA A 114 2.49 3.61 -3.81
N SER A 115 1.60 2.78 -4.31
CA SER A 115 1.83 2.00 -5.52
C SER A 115 1.16 2.73 -6.69
N ILE A 116 1.95 3.15 -7.68
CA ILE A 116 1.45 3.92 -8.82
C ILE A 116 1.69 3.19 -10.13
N ARG A 117 0.74 3.30 -11.05
CA ARG A 117 0.90 2.90 -12.45
C ARG A 117 0.65 4.09 -13.34
N VAL A 118 1.56 4.34 -14.28
CA VAL A 118 1.55 5.52 -15.15
C VAL A 118 1.40 5.06 -16.59
N GLU A 119 0.30 5.48 -17.23
CA GLU A 119 -0.04 5.07 -18.59
C GLU A 119 -0.26 6.29 -19.48
N ASN A 120 0.20 6.20 -20.73
CA ASN A 120 -0.07 7.25 -21.71
C ASN A 120 -1.50 7.12 -22.22
N ILE A 121 -2.28 8.19 -22.06
CA ILE A 121 -3.65 8.25 -22.59
C ILE A 121 -3.51 8.84 -24.00
N ASP A 122 -3.37 7.94 -24.97
CA ASP A 122 -3.27 8.34 -26.36
C ASP A 122 -4.54 9.06 -26.80
N THR A 123 -4.41 10.30 -27.25
CA THR A 123 -5.43 10.91 -28.10
C THR A 123 -5.39 10.21 -29.47
N PRO A 124 -6.56 10.00 -30.11
CA PRO A 124 -6.64 9.32 -31.41
C PRO A 124 -5.86 10.03 -32.54
N ASP A 125 -5.41 11.27 -32.31
CA ASP A 125 -4.71 12.07 -33.30
C ASP A 125 -3.20 11.76 -33.35
N ARG A 126 -2.89 10.60 -33.93
CA ARG A 126 -1.54 10.08 -34.18
C ARG A 126 -0.62 11.05 -34.95
N ARG A 127 -1.17 12.07 -35.62
CA ARG A 127 -0.46 13.05 -36.46
C ARG A 127 0.33 14.10 -35.66
N LEU A 128 -0.02 14.35 -34.40
CA LEU A 128 0.70 15.32 -33.55
C LEU A 128 1.94 14.74 -32.87
N ARG A 129 2.13 13.41 -32.89
CA ARG A 129 3.27 12.74 -32.22
C ARG A 129 4.64 13.21 -32.72
N PHE A 130 4.70 13.68 -33.96
CA PHE A 130 5.93 14.15 -34.63
C PHE A 130 6.09 15.68 -34.66
N ALA A 131 5.10 16.46 -34.22
CA ALA A 131 5.13 17.93 -34.33
C ALA A 131 5.80 18.62 -33.12
N SER A 132 5.85 17.98 -31.96
CA SER A 132 6.36 18.61 -30.73
C SER A 132 7.74 18.06 -30.36
N ARG A 133 8.77 18.54 -31.06
CA ARG A 133 10.21 18.40 -30.72
C ARG A 133 10.74 19.62 -29.92
N GLY A 134 9.85 20.40 -29.31
CA GLY A 134 10.22 21.32 -28.23
C GLY A 134 10.45 20.53 -26.94
N GLU A 135 11.17 21.12 -25.98
CA GLU A 135 11.30 20.61 -24.60
C GLU A 135 9.90 20.36 -24.02
N ARG A 136 9.41 19.12 -24.12
CA ARG A 136 8.13 18.75 -23.51
C ARG A 136 8.36 18.79 -22.02
N LYS A 137 7.67 19.68 -21.32
CA LYS A 137 7.59 19.60 -19.87
C LYS A 137 6.96 18.25 -19.53
N ALA A 138 7.60 17.50 -18.63
CA ALA A 138 7.02 16.26 -18.15
C ALA A 138 5.84 16.59 -17.24
N SER A 139 4.78 15.77 -17.30
CA SER A 139 3.75 15.78 -16.26
C SER A 139 4.40 15.37 -14.93
N ARG A 140 3.90 15.87 -13.80
CA ARG A 140 4.47 15.63 -12.47
C ARG A 140 3.46 14.97 -11.56
N PHE A 141 3.96 14.20 -10.61
CA PHE A 141 3.17 13.64 -9.53
C PHE A 141 3.73 14.10 -8.20
N GLU A 142 2.84 14.64 -7.38
CA GLU A 142 3.16 15.20 -6.10
C GLU A 142 2.33 14.53 -5.00
N MET A 143 2.99 14.18 -3.90
CA MET A 143 2.33 13.84 -2.65
C MET A 143 2.54 14.97 -1.66
N LEU A 144 1.45 15.42 -1.05
CA LEU A 144 1.46 16.43 -0.02
C LEU A 144 0.94 15.82 1.28
N MET A 145 1.60 16.17 2.38
CA MET A 145 1.12 15.89 3.73
C MET A 145 0.92 17.22 4.45
N ASP A 146 -0.30 17.46 4.92
CA ASP A 146 -0.69 18.73 5.55
C ASP A 146 -0.32 19.95 4.67
N ASP A 147 -0.61 19.82 3.37
CA ASP A 147 -0.32 20.80 2.31
C ASP A 147 1.18 21.08 2.06
N SER A 148 2.08 20.31 2.68
CA SER A 148 3.52 20.35 2.42
C SER A 148 3.92 19.23 1.46
N SER A 149 4.64 19.57 0.39
CA SER A 149 5.18 18.60 -0.56
C SER A 149 6.20 17.66 0.11
N ILE A 150 5.99 16.36 -0.02
CA ILE A 150 6.86 15.30 0.52
C ILE A 150 7.36 14.34 -0.57
N TYR A 151 6.84 14.45 -1.79
CA TYR A 151 7.30 13.73 -2.97
C TYR A 151 6.89 14.59 -4.17
N ASN A 152 7.81 14.88 -5.08
CA ASN A 152 7.50 15.66 -6.28
C ASN A 152 8.45 15.27 -7.42
N GLU A 153 8.00 14.34 -8.25
CA GLU A 153 8.79 13.77 -9.34
C GLU A 153 8.07 13.84 -10.68
N GLU A 154 8.84 13.74 -11.75
CA GLU A 154 8.30 13.64 -13.10
C GLU A 154 7.69 12.26 -13.34
N LEU A 155 6.54 12.24 -14.01
CA LEU A 155 5.84 11.01 -14.36
C LEU A 155 6.55 10.31 -15.51
N VAL A 156 7.09 9.13 -15.20
CA VAL A 156 7.64 8.19 -16.18
C VAL A 156 6.65 7.05 -16.36
N THR A 157 6.39 6.65 -17.61
CA THR A 157 5.49 5.54 -17.91
C THR A 157 6.01 4.24 -17.30
N THR A 158 5.19 3.54 -16.51
CA THR A 158 5.57 2.30 -15.80
C THR A 158 5.32 1.04 -16.63
N HIS A 159 5.12 1.20 -17.95
CA HIS A 159 4.90 0.12 -18.92
C HIS A 159 3.76 -0.87 -18.56
N GLY A 160 2.75 -0.40 -17.81
CA GLY A 160 1.59 -1.20 -17.39
C GLY A 160 1.75 -1.86 -16.01
N GLU A 161 2.92 -1.74 -15.40
CA GLU A 161 3.22 -2.28 -14.08
C GLU A 161 3.00 -1.24 -12.98
N PHE A 162 2.78 -1.70 -11.75
CA PHE A 162 2.75 -0.85 -10.58
C PHE A 162 4.15 -0.71 -9.98
N GLU A 163 4.55 0.52 -9.70
CA GLU A 163 5.81 0.86 -9.04
C GLU A 163 5.53 1.49 -7.67
N GLU A 164 6.29 1.07 -6.65
CA GLU A 164 6.22 1.68 -5.33
C GLU A 164 7.04 2.97 -5.30
N VAL A 165 6.38 4.06 -4.93
CA VAL A 165 7.00 5.36 -4.72
C VAL A 165 6.97 5.70 -3.24
N LEU A 166 8.10 6.18 -2.72
CA LEU A 166 8.31 6.49 -1.32
C LEU A 166 8.62 7.96 -1.15
N SER A 167 7.89 8.63 -0.27
CA SER A 167 8.09 10.04 0.05
C SER A 167 9.35 10.28 0.86
N ASP A 168 9.78 11.54 0.90
CA ASP A 168 10.70 12.05 1.89
C ASP A 168 10.15 11.89 3.32
N LYS A 169 11.07 11.90 4.28
CA LYS A 169 10.74 11.81 5.71
C LYS A 169 10.05 13.10 6.15
N THR A 170 8.88 12.96 6.75
CA THR A 170 8.08 14.06 7.32
C THR A 170 7.68 13.74 8.76
N LYS A 171 6.90 14.60 9.40
CA LYS A 171 6.50 14.47 10.80
C LYS A 171 5.02 14.14 10.93
N ALA A 172 4.69 13.20 11.81
CA ALA A 172 3.32 12.91 12.17
C ALA A 172 2.67 14.13 12.87
N SER A 173 1.42 14.44 12.50
CA SER A 173 0.55 15.39 13.17
C SER A 173 -0.72 14.70 13.73
N LYS A 174 -1.50 15.38 14.59
CA LYS A 174 -2.70 14.81 15.20
C LYS A 174 -3.88 14.64 14.24
N LYS A 175 -3.90 15.45 13.18
CA LYS A 175 -4.93 15.46 12.14
C LYS A 175 -4.20 15.60 10.82
N GLN A 176 -3.73 14.48 10.30
CA GLN A 176 -2.98 14.46 9.05
C GLN A 176 -3.94 14.35 7.87
N LYS A 177 -3.59 15.05 6.82
CA LYS A 177 -4.27 14.99 5.54
C LYS A 177 -3.23 14.70 4.46
N VAL A 178 -3.48 13.67 3.68
CA VAL A 178 -2.67 13.33 2.51
C VAL A 178 -3.41 13.80 1.27
N LYS A 179 -2.74 14.58 0.42
CA LYS A 179 -3.24 14.93 -0.90
C LYS A 179 -2.28 14.38 -1.95
N MET A 180 -2.83 13.75 -2.98
CA MET A 180 -2.06 13.35 -4.15
C MET A 180 -2.51 14.18 -5.34
N LEU A 181 -1.55 14.73 -6.06
CA LEU A 181 -1.77 15.69 -7.12
C LEU A 181 -0.99 15.24 -8.37
N GLN A 182 -1.72 15.13 -9.47
CA GLN A 182 -1.14 15.04 -10.79
C GLN A 182 -1.21 16.42 -11.43
N GLU A 183 -0.08 16.91 -11.92
CA GLU A 183 0.01 18.11 -12.77
C GLU A 183 0.39 17.66 -14.18
N ALA A 184 -0.56 17.73 -15.11
CA ALA A 184 -0.30 17.36 -16.49
C ALA A 184 0.34 18.54 -17.24
N SER A 185 1.38 18.23 -18.00
CA SER A 185 1.90 19.14 -19.03
C SER A 185 1.12 18.94 -20.34
N ASP A 186 1.76 18.99 -21.49
CA ASP A 186 1.09 18.81 -22.79
C ASP A 186 0.70 17.35 -23.09
N GLN A 187 1.29 16.39 -22.38
CA GLN A 187 1.03 14.97 -22.57
C GLN A 187 -0.05 14.49 -21.60
N LEU A 188 -1.11 13.91 -22.15
CA LEU A 188 -2.14 13.23 -21.37
C LEU A 188 -1.60 11.90 -20.85
N VAL A 189 -1.54 11.80 -19.53
CA VAL A 189 -1.06 10.63 -18.80
C VAL A 189 -2.12 10.30 -17.76
N GLY A 190 -2.42 9.02 -17.59
CA GLY A 190 -3.23 8.51 -16.48
C GLY A 190 -2.31 8.03 -15.37
N VAL A 191 -2.61 8.40 -14.13
CA VAL A 191 -1.93 7.87 -12.95
C VAL A 191 -2.95 7.09 -12.13
N THR A 192 -2.78 5.77 -12.06
CA THR A 192 -3.55 4.91 -11.16
C THR A 192 -2.78 4.77 -9.85
N VAL A 193 -3.42 5.07 -8.73
CA VAL A 193 -2.82 4.96 -7.39
C VAL A 193 -3.55 3.89 -6.58
N LYS A 194 -2.80 2.99 -5.93
CA LYS A 194 -3.31 2.02 -4.97
C LYS A 194 -2.33 1.83 -3.80
N ASP A 195 -2.73 1.02 -2.82
CA ASP A 195 -1.85 0.60 -1.70
C ASP A 195 -1.16 1.77 -0.96
N VAL A 196 -1.92 2.80 -0.61
CA VAL A 196 -1.35 3.96 0.11
C VAL A 196 -1.13 3.61 1.58
N ARG A 197 0.11 3.81 2.06
CA ARG A 197 0.53 3.41 3.42
C ARG A 197 1.39 4.49 4.06
N ILE A 198 1.20 4.71 5.36
CA ILE A 198 2.09 5.50 6.20
C ILE A 198 3.01 4.55 6.93
N MET A 199 4.31 4.83 6.91
CA MET A 199 5.34 4.00 7.53
C MET A 199 6.04 4.79 8.63
N ASP A 200 6.32 4.14 9.77
CA ASP A 200 7.27 4.68 10.73
C ASP A 200 8.66 4.80 10.08
N ALA A 201 9.31 5.95 10.26
CA ALA A 201 10.64 6.26 9.76
C ALA A 201 11.60 6.62 10.90
N SER A 202 11.35 6.11 12.11
CA SER A 202 12.19 6.30 13.31
C SER A 202 13.52 5.55 13.26
N ARG A 203 13.61 4.50 12.43
CA ARG A 203 14.79 3.63 12.28
C ARG A 203 15.68 4.03 11.11
#